data_AF-A0ABD1Q9W9-F1
#
_entry.id   AF-A0ABD1Q9W9-F1
#
_cell.length_a   1.000
_cell.length_b   1.000
_cell.length_c   1.000
_cell.angle_alpha   90.00
_cell.angle_beta   90.00
_cell.angle_gamma   90.00
#
_symmetry.space_group_name_H-M   'P 1'
#
loop_
_entity.id
_entity.type
_entity.pdbx_description
1 polymer ?
#
loop_
_entity_poly.entity_id
_entity_poly.type
_entity_poly.pdbx_seq_one_letter_code
_entity_poly.pdbx_strand_id
1 'polypeptide(L)'
;MADTNNGNAIVKPWTVIVANLPVRIDNNIRVDNCNINLKQHWKRQGYLINNFQPLYDYRGHSDFALVEFLRDMEGLKSAFLFDIAFAKKDRGKVEWEAALEQTDELFAWMVGEEDYNKNDIVGCHLTSNRDLISIANIQMQEARHYRMVLSNLRESLYSRAQNIQRSEFVSRVQFLIQMVDKHEIRFHLFCIRYSIAKEFNNLP
;
A
#
# COMPACT_ATOMS: atom_id res chain seq x y z
N MET A 1 -9.31 -25.03 16.57
CA MET A 1 -9.73 -24.09 15.51
C MET A 1 -9.26 -22.71 15.94
N ALA A 2 -8.18 -22.22 15.35
CA ALA A 2 -7.65 -20.89 15.60
C ALA A 2 -7.38 -20.31 14.21
N ASP A 3 -8.23 -19.37 13.80
CA ASP A 3 -8.12 -18.68 12.51
C ASP A 3 -7.02 -17.61 12.60
N THR A 4 -5.80 -17.99 12.22
CA THR A 4 -4.69 -17.06 11.98
C THR A 4 -4.76 -16.52 10.55
N ASN A 5 -5.76 -15.68 10.25
CA ASN A 5 -5.89 -15.06 8.92
C ASN A 5 -5.79 -13.52 8.96
N ASN A 6 -5.36 -12.94 10.07
CA ASN A 6 -5.38 -11.48 10.31
C ASN A 6 -4.40 -10.64 9.46
N GLY A 7 -3.76 -11.22 8.44
CA GLY A 7 -2.70 -10.57 7.64
C GLY A 7 -2.83 -10.71 6.12
N ASN A 8 -3.90 -11.33 5.61
CA ASN A 8 -3.94 -11.76 4.21
C ASN A 8 -4.76 -10.85 3.28
N ALA A 9 -5.30 -9.75 3.79
CA ALA A 9 -6.04 -8.77 3.00
C ALA A 9 -5.70 -7.32 3.36
N ILE A 10 -5.80 -6.45 2.36
CA ILE A 10 -5.52 -5.02 2.44
C ILE A 10 -6.62 -4.23 1.73
N VAL A 11 -6.73 -2.95 2.03
CA VAL A 11 -7.77 -2.09 1.45
C VAL A 11 -7.34 -1.49 0.10
N LYS A 12 -8.27 -1.45 -0.86
CA LYS A 12 -8.14 -0.79 -2.17
C LYS A 12 -9.13 0.38 -2.29
N PRO A 13 -8.72 1.60 -2.72
CA PRO A 13 -7.35 2.02 -3.06
C PRO A 13 -6.36 1.82 -1.92
N TRP A 14 -5.08 1.64 -2.24
CA TRP A 14 -4.05 1.30 -1.24
C TRP A 14 -3.97 2.41 -0.20
N THR A 15 -4.31 2.06 1.03
CA THR A 15 -4.50 3.04 2.10
C THR A 15 -3.61 2.69 3.29
N VAL A 16 -3.01 3.73 3.86
CA VAL A 16 -2.24 3.68 5.11
C VAL A 16 -2.94 4.58 6.13
N ILE A 17 -3.07 4.11 7.37
CA ILE A 17 -3.50 4.95 8.50
C ILE A 17 -2.29 5.72 8.99
N VAL A 18 -2.47 7.02 9.23
CA VAL A 18 -1.54 7.84 10.00
C VAL A 18 -2.26 8.28 11.27
N ALA A 19 -1.63 8.04 12.41
CA ALA A 19 -2.14 8.38 13.73
C ALA A 19 -1.28 9.45 14.41
N ASN A 20 -1.82 10.00 15.50
CA ASN A 20 -1.20 11.04 16.32
C ASN A 20 -0.96 12.36 15.58
N LEU A 21 -1.87 12.74 14.69
CA LEU A 21 -1.74 13.99 13.96
C LEU A 21 -1.83 15.20 14.91
N PRO A 22 -1.00 16.24 14.70
CA PRO A 22 -1.01 17.41 15.55
C PRO A 22 -2.30 18.21 15.36
N VAL A 23 -3.08 18.31 16.43
CA VAL A 23 -4.34 19.05 16.49
C VAL A 23 -4.18 20.28 17.37
N ARG A 24 -4.80 21.40 16.98
CA ARG A 24 -5.00 22.57 17.85
C ARG A 24 -6.40 22.54 18.42
N ILE A 25 -6.54 22.93 19.68
CA ILE A 25 -7.86 23.14 20.29
C ILE A 25 -8.22 24.62 20.12
N ASP A 26 -9.30 24.89 19.40
CA ASP A 26 -9.88 26.22 19.23
C ASP A 26 -11.35 26.17 19.64
N ASN A 27 -11.74 26.97 20.65
CA ASN A 27 -13.10 27.01 21.20
C ASN A 27 -13.70 25.63 21.54
N ASN A 28 -12.94 24.77 22.22
CA ASN A 28 -13.29 23.36 22.55
C ASN A 28 -13.48 22.42 21.33
N ILE A 29 -13.13 22.87 20.13
CA ILE A 29 -13.14 22.06 18.90
C ILE A 29 -11.70 21.72 18.53
N ARG A 30 -11.47 20.46 18.15
CA ARG A 30 -10.20 19.96 17.61
C ARG A 30 -10.06 20.38 16.15
N VAL A 31 -9.21 21.37 15.86
CA VAL A 31 -8.95 21.94 14.54
C VAL A 31 -7.59 21.50 14.01
N ASP A 32 -7.52 21.28 12.70
CA ASP A 32 -6.28 20.92 12.03
C ASP A 32 -5.20 21.99 12.16
N ASN A 33 -4.04 21.56 12.63
CA ASN A 33 -2.90 22.45 12.70
C ASN A 33 -2.09 22.46 11.39
N CYS A 34 -2.01 21.35 10.64
CA CYS A 34 -0.94 21.17 9.62
C CYS A 34 -1.21 20.23 8.41
N ASN A 35 -2.45 20.09 7.91
CA ASN A 35 -2.74 19.06 6.89
C ASN A 35 -2.15 19.26 5.48
N ILE A 36 -1.91 20.51 5.03
CA ILE A 36 -1.38 20.75 3.68
C ILE A 36 0.13 20.42 3.59
N ASN A 37 0.84 20.41 4.72
CA ASN A 37 2.29 20.26 4.74
C ASN A 37 2.75 18.78 4.69
N LEU A 38 2.01 17.87 5.33
CA LEU A 38 2.39 16.45 5.39
C LEU A 38 2.30 15.74 4.04
N LYS A 39 1.17 15.91 3.32
CA LYS A 39 0.99 15.34 1.97
C LYS A 39 2.10 15.79 1.02
N GLN A 40 2.45 17.08 1.03
CA GLN A 40 3.51 17.62 0.18
C GLN A 40 4.89 17.12 0.61
N HIS A 41 5.16 17.04 1.92
CA HIS A 41 6.40 16.52 2.47
C HIS A 41 6.66 15.08 2.01
N TRP A 42 5.68 14.19 2.16
CA TRP A 42 5.82 12.80 1.72
C TRP A 42 5.90 12.67 0.20
N LYS A 43 5.19 13.50 -0.56
CA LYS A 43 5.39 13.57 -2.03
C LYS A 43 6.82 13.94 -2.42
N ARG A 44 7.44 14.90 -1.73
CA ARG A 44 8.84 15.29 -1.96
C ARG A 44 9.83 14.17 -1.59
N GLN A 45 9.45 13.29 -0.68
CA GLN A 45 10.22 12.08 -0.35
C GLN A 45 10.04 10.95 -1.39
N GLY A 46 9.20 11.14 -2.40
CA GLY A 46 8.98 10.19 -3.49
C GLY A 46 7.79 9.26 -3.31
N TYR A 47 6.98 9.45 -2.27
CA TYR A 47 5.78 8.64 -2.08
C TYR A 47 4.66 9.02 -3.07
N LEU A 48 4.07 8.00 -3.70
CA LEU A 48 3.03 8.12 -4.72
C LEU A 48 1.64 8.32 -4.10
N ILE A 49 1.47 9.41 -3.35
CA ILE A 49 0.23 9.72 -2.63
C ILE A 49 -0.79 10.38 -3.57
N ASN A 50 -1.96 9.76 -3.68
CA ASN A 50 -3.12 10.30 -4.38
C ASN A 50 -3.88 11.29 -3.48
N ASN A 51 -4.26 10.84 -2.29
CA ASN A 51 -5.15 11.56 -1.38
C ASN A 51 -4.63 11.56 0.06
N PHE A 52 -5.04 12.56 0.83
CA PHE A 52 -4.79 12.66 2.26
C PHE A 52 -6.11 13.10 2.88
N GLN A 53 -6.73 12.22 3.67
CA GLN A 53 -8.06 12.42 4.23
C GLN A 53 -7.96 12.39 5.77
N PRO A 54 -7.93 13.56 6.42
CA PRO A 54 -8.10 13.67 7.86
C PRO A 54 -9.48 13.17 8.26
N LEU A 55 -9.57 12.49 9.40
CA LEU A 55 -10.82 11.95 9.91
C LEU A 55 -11.36 12.85 11.03
N TYR A 56 -12.66 13.13 10.98
CA TYR A 56 -13.34 13.99 11.95
C TYR A 56 -14.48 13.25 12.62
N ASP A 57 -14.54 13.35 13.95
CA ASP A 57 -15.67 12.89 14.74
C ASP A 57 -16.57 14.08 15.15
N TYR A 58 -17.56 13.83 16.01
CA TYR A 58 -18.46 14.87 16.51
C TYR A 58 -17.76 15.89 17.43
N ARG A 59 -16.53 15.62 17.90
CA ARG A 59 -15.68 16.49 18.73
C ARG A 59 -14.63 17.25 17.90
N GLY A 60 -14.51 16.95 16.61
CA GLY A 60 -13.58 17.59 15.69
C GLY A 60 -12.58 16.60 15.10
N HIS A 61 -11.34 17.04 14.89
CA HIS A 61 -10.28 16.18 14.33
C HIS A 61 -9.96 14.99 15.26
N SER A 62 -9.97 13.78 14.71
CA SER A 62 -9.84 12.51 15.46
C SER A 62 -8.41 12.03 15.70
N ASP A 63 -7.43 12.84 15.34
CA ASP A 63 -5.98 12.53 15.34
C ASP A 63 -5.54 11.46 14.32
N PHE A 64 -6.49 10.95 13.51
CA PHE A 64 -6.22 10.00 12.42
C PHE A 64 -6.41 10.64 11.04
N ALA A 65 -5.63 10.16 10.07
CA ALA A 65 -5.89 10.38 8.65
C ALA A 65 -5.66 9.11 7.85
N LEU A 66 -6.33 9.04 6.71
CA LEU A 66 -6.13 8.03 5.67
C LEU A 66 -5.28 8.62 4.55
N VAL A 67 -4.15 7.99 4.29
CA VAL A 67 -3.27 8.32 3.16
C VAL A 67 -3.54 7.32 2.05
N GLU A 68 -4.13 7.80 0.95
CA GLU A 68 -4.39 6.95 -0.21
C GLU A 68 -3.26 7.13 -1.23
N PHE A 69 -2.73 6.02 -1.71
CA PHE A 69 -1.72 5.98 -2.75
C PHE A 69 -2.37 5.84 -4.14
N LEU A 70 -1.57 5.99 -5.20
CA LEU A 70 -2.04 5.71 -6.56
C LEU A 70 -2.63 4.29 -6.65
N ARG A 71 -3.65 4.09 -7.48
CA ARG A 71 -4.41 2.82 -7.54
C ARG A 71 -3.66 1.68 -8.23
N ASP A 72 -2.50 1.95 -8.82
CA ASP A 72 -1.68 1.01 -9.58
C ASP A 72 -0.67 0.26 -8.68
N MET A 73 0.10 -0.65 -9.27
CA MET A 73 1.08 -1.45 -8.54
C MET A 73 2.24 -0.61 -7.97
N GLU A 74 2.57 0.52 -8.59
CA GLU A 74 3.57 1.44 -8.05
C GLU A 74 3.06 2.15 -6.80
N GLY A 75 1.79 2.55 -6.78
CA GLY A 75 1.15 3.04 -5.56
C GLY A 75 1.12 2.00 -4.46
N LEU A 76 0.90 0.71 -4.78
CA LEU A 76 0.95 -0.37 -3.79
C LEU A 76 2.36 -0.51 -3.19
N LYS A 77 3.40 -0.54 -4.04
CA LYS A 77 4.80 -0.56 -3.59
C LYS A 77 5.11 0.65 -2.71
N SER A 78 4.66 1.83 -3.12
CA SER A 78 4.85 3.06 -2.37
C SER A 78 4.17 3.02 -1.01
N ALA A 79 2.97 2.43 -0.90
CA ALA A 79 2.26 2.26 0.37
C ALA A 79 3.03 1.31 1.32
N PHE A 80 3.53 0.17 0.81
CA PHE A 80 4.35 -0.75 1.61
C PHE A 80 5.66 -0.11 2.08
N LEU A 81 6.35 0.64 1.21
CA LEU A 81 7.56 1.35 1.59
C LEU A 81 7.30 2.42 2.66
N PHE A 82 6.12 3.03 2.64
CA PHE A 82 5.70 3.98 3.65
C PHE A 82 5.48 3.28 5.00
N ASP A 83 4.72 2.19 5.03
CA ASP A 83 4.50 1.38 6.24
C ASP A 83 5.83 0.90 6.85
N ILE A 84 6.70 0.27 6.05
CA ILE A 84 8.03 -0.20 6.48
C ILE A 84 8.87 0.96 7.04
N ALA A 85 8.77 2.17 6.48
CA ALA A 85 9.56 3.31 6.93
C ALA A 85 9.17 3.80 8.33
N PHE A 86 7.91 3.63 8.72
CA PHE A 86 7.43 3.91 10.06
C PHE A 86 7.75 2.77 11.02
N ALA A 87 7.51 1.52 10.62
CA ALA A 87 7.87 0.34 11.42
C ALA A 87 9.38 0.31 11.76
N LYS A 88 10.27 0.68 10.83
CA LYS A 88 11.73 0.76 11.07
C LYS A 88 12.16 1.82 12.10
N LYS A 89 11.26 2.73 12.46
CA LYS A 89 11.50 3.77 13.46
C LYS A 89 10.74 3.49 14.75
N ASP A 90 10.23 2.26 14.92
CA ASP A 90 9.40 1.87 16.05
C ASP A 90 8.13 2.74 16.14
N ARG A 91 7.53 3.03 14.97
CA ARG A 91 6.32 3.86 14.81
C ARG A 91 5.24 3.16 13.99
N GLY A 92 5.22 1.84 14.05
CA GLY A 92 4.21 1.01 13.40
C GLY A 92 2.94 0.87 14.26
N LYS A 93 2.06 -0.04 13.83
CA LYS A 93 0.81 -0.34 14.54
C LYS A 93 1.05 -0.85 15.96
N VAL A 94 2.02 -1.75 16.13
CA VAL A 94 2.32 -2.39 17.42
C VAL A 94 2.75 -1.32 18.43
N GLU A 95 3.62 -0.41 18.02
CA GLU A 95 4.10 0.67 18.90
C GLU A 95 3.01 1.70 19.18
N TRP A 96 2.14 1.97 18.20
CA TRP A 96 0.95 2.80 18.41
C TRP A 96 0.02 2.20 19.47
N GLU A 97 -0.26 0.90 19.40
CA GLU A 97 -1.14 0.21 20.35
C GLU A 97 -0.48 0.07 21.75
N ALA A 98 0.85 0.10 21.84
CA ALA A 98 1.59 0.08 23.10
C ALA A 98 1.85 1.48 23.70
N ALA A 99 1.64 2.56 22.94
CA ALA A 99 2.00 3.91 23.36
C ALA A 99 1.08 4.44 24.48
N LEU A 100 1.67 4.85 25.61
CA LEU A 100 0.96 5.40 26.77
C LEU A 100 0.70 6.93 26.67
N GLU A 101 0.35 7.43 25.49
CA GLU A 101 -0.11 8.83 25.24
C GLU A 101 0.94 9.98 25.38
N GLN A 102 2.26 9.71 25.44
CA GLN A 102 3.29 10.76 25.70
C GLN A 102 4.26 11.06 24.53
N THR A 103 3.83 10.99 23.27
CA THR A 103 4.72 11.31 22.15
C THR A 103 4.09 12.31 21.18
N ASP A 104 4.91 13.20 20.61
CA ASP A 104 4.52 14.08 19.50
C ASP A 104 4.82 13.42 18.13
N GLU A 105 5.10 12.11 18.11
CA GLU A 105 5.55 11.40 16.93
C GLU A 105 4.36 10.82 16.14
N LEU A 106 4.42 10.92 14.81
CA LEU A 106 3.43 10.28 13.94
C LEU A 106 3.68 8.77 13.88
N PHE A 107 2.59 8.01 13.91
CA PHE A 107 2.59 6.57 13.68
C PHE A 107 1.90 6.28 12.36
N ALA A 108 2.32 5.22 11.67
CA ALA A 108 1.63 4.80 10.47
C ALA A 108 1.74 3.31 10.21
N TRP A 109 0.70 2.74 9.62
CA TRP A 109 0.67 1.35 9.19
C TRP A 109 -0.30 1.12 8.05
N MET A 110 -0.04 0.10 7.24
CA MET A 110 -0.94 -0.26 6.15
C MET A 110 -2.25 -0.83 6.68
N VAL A 111 -3.37 -0.37 6.11
CA VAL A 111 -4.71 -0.81 6.51
C VAL A 111 -4.90 -2.29 6.20
N GLY A 112 -5.07 -3.08 7.26
CA GLY A 112 -5.41 -4.50 7.18
C GLY A 112 -6.89 -4.77 7.39
N GLU A 113 -7.25 -6.06 7.35
CA GLU A 113 -8.60 -6.55 7.63
C GLU A 113 -9.11 -6.14 9.02
N GLU A 114 -8.25 -6.22 10.03
CA GLU A 114 -8.61 -5.83 11.40
C GLU A 114 -9.04 -4.36 11.48
N ASP A 115 -8.28 -3.45 10.85
CA ASP A 115 -8.60 -2.02 10.85
C ASP A 115 -9.87 -1.72 10.04
N TYR A 116 -10.10 -2.48 8.95
CA TYR A 116 -11.30 -2.37 8.13
C TYR A 116 -12.56 -2.81 8.89
N ASN A 117 -12.45 -3.84 9.73
CA ASN A 117 -13.57 -4.41 10.48
C ASN A 117 -13.79 -3.76 11.87
N LYS A 118 -12.90 -2.85 12.30
CA LYS A 118 -13.07 -2.13 13.58
C LYS A 118 -14.32 -1.26 13.54
N ASN A 119 -15.10 -1.30 14.62
CA ASN A 119 -16.26 -0.42 14.79
C ASN A 119 -15.85 0.92 15.40
N ASP A 120 -14.93 1.61 14.73
CA ASP A 120 -14.43 2.93 15.10
C ASP A 120 -14.52 3.90 13.91
N ILE A 121 -14.06 5.14 14.11
CA ILE A 121 -14.07 6.15 13.06
C ILE A 121 -13.29 5.71 11.81
N VAL A 122 -12.17 4.99 12.00
CA VAL A 122 -11.33 4.51 10.91
C VAL A 122 -12.09 3.48 10.09
N GLY A 123 -12.61 2.42 10.73
CA GLY A 123 -13.37 1.38 10.06
C GLY A 123 -14.64 1.89 9.37
N CYS A 124 -15.37 2.83 10.00
CA CYS A 124 -16.53 3.48 9.36
C CYS A 124 -16.15 4.23 8.08
N HIS A 125 -15.03 4.96 8.07
CA HIS A 125 -14.57 5.67 6.88
C HIS A 125 -13.99 4.72 5.81
N LEU A 126 -13.38 3.60 6.21
CA LEU A 126 -12.85 2.60 5.30
C LEU A 126 -13.98 1.87 4.55
N THR A 127 -14.97 1.34 5.27
CA THR A 127 -16.08 0.54 4.73
C THR A 127 -17.01 1.32 3.81
N SER A 128 -17.05 2.65 3.94
CA SER A 128 -17.94 3.49 3.13
C SER A 128 -17.51 3.60 1.65
N ASN A 129 -16.20 3.55 1.37
CA ASN A 129 -15.66 3.95 0.05
C ASN A 129 -14.56 3.03 -0.49
N ARG A 130 -14.21 1.95 0.20
CA ARG A 130 -13.05 1.13 -0.13
C ARG A 130 -13.36 -0.36 0.03
N ASP A 131 -12.67 -1.18 -0.75
CA ASP A 131 -12.87 -2.61 -0.77
C ASP A 131 -11.69 -3.34 -0.10
N LEU A 132 -11.99 -4.34 0.72
CA LEU A 132 -10.98 -5.26 1.22
C LEU A 132 -10.65 -6.31 0.14
N ILE A 133 -9.37 -6.46 -0.20
CA ILE A 133 -8.88 -7.41 -1.20
C ILE A 133 -7.75 -8.27 -0.65
N SER A 134 -7.80 -9.57 -0.91
CA SER A 134 -6.74 -10.49 -0.46
C SER A 134 -5.45 -10.30 -1.26
N ILE A 135 -4.31 -10.52 -0.60
CA ILE A 135 -2.98 -10.45 -1.23
C ILE A 135 -2.88 -11.47 -2.38
N ALA A 136 -3.43 -12.66 -2.19
CA ALA A 136 -3.50 -13.69 -3.24
C ALA A 136 -4.28 -13.21 -4.48
N ASN A 137 -5.40 -12.51 -4.29
CA ASN A 137 -6.16 -11.95 -5.40
C ASN A 137 -5.38 -10.83 -6.12
N ILE A 138 -4.64 -9.99 -5.40
CA ILE A 138 -3.78 -8.96 -6.00
C ILE A 138 -2.71 -9.63 -6.88
N GLN A 139 -1.97 -10.61 -6.34
CA GLN A 139 -0.94 -11.34 -7.08
C GLN A 139 -1.50 -12.02 -8.33
N MET A 140 -2.67 -12.64 -8.21
CA MET A 140 -3.36 -13.29 -9.32
C MET A 140 -3.81 -12.30 -10.39
N GLN A 141 -4.35 -11.14 -10.01
CA GLN A 141 -4.74 -10.09 -10.95
C GLN A 141 -3.52 -9.52 -11.69
N GLU A 142 -2.42 -9.29 -10.98
CA GLU A 142 -1.19 -8.78 -11.58
C GLU A 142 -0.55 -9.80 -12.53
N ALA A 143 -0.42 -11.06 -12.13
CA ALA A 143 0.11 -12.13 -12.98
C ALA A 143 -0.73 -12.30 -14.26
N ARG A 144 -2.06 -12.19 -14.14
CA ARG A 144 -2.96 -12.20 -15.30
C ARG A 144 -2.74 -11.01 -16.22
N HIS A 145 -2.67 -9.80 -15.65
CA HIS A 145 -2.40 -8.58 -16.42
C HIS A 145 -1.06 -8.68 -17.15
N TYR A 146 -0.03 -9.17 -16.46
CA TYR A 146 1.29 -9.36 -17.02
C TYR A 146 1.33 -10.36 -18.18
N ARG A 147 0.73 -11.54 -17.99
CA ARG A 147 0.59 -12.56 -19.03
C ARG A 147 -0.15 -12.04 -20.26
N MET A 148 -1.21 -11.25 -20.05
CA MET A 148 -1.96 -10.64 -21.15
C MET A 148 -1.10 -9.65 -21.94
N VAL A 149 -0.42 -8.73 -21.27
CA VAL A 149 0.50 -7.77 -21.91
C VAL A 149 1.61 -8.48 -22.65
N LEU A 150 2.20 -9.52 -22.05
CA LEU A 150 3.22 -10.36 -22.66
C LEU A 150 2.73 -11.09 -23.90
N SER A 151 1.53 -11.69 -23.86
CA SER A 151 0.98 -12.38 -25.03
C SER A 151 0.75 -11.41 -26.18
N ASN A 152 0.13 -10.25 -25.90
CA ASN A 152 -0.14 -9.22 -26.90
C ASN A 152 1.17 -8.68 -27.51
N LEU A 153 2.19 -8.43 -26.69
CA LEU A 153 3.50 -8.00 -27.16
C LEU A 153 4.17 -9.09 -28.02
N ARG A 154 4.14 -10.34 -27.56
CA ARG A 154 4.68 -11.49 -28.27
C ARG A 154 4.03 -11.66 -29.65
N GLU A 155 2.70 -11.58 -29.72
CA GLU A 155 1.95 -11.64 -30.98
C GLU A 155 2.32 -10.50 -31.93
N SER A 156 2.39 -9.26 -31.43
CA SER A 156 2.82 -8.09 -32.22
C SER A 156 4.25 -8.25 -32.76
N LEU A 157 5.16 -8.78 -31.94
CA LEU A 157 6.54 -9.00 -32.31
C LEU A 157 6.70 -10.15 -33.31
N TYR A 158 5.97 -11.26 -33.16
CA TYR A 158 5.97 -12.35 -34.14
C TYR A 158 5.43 -11.90 -35.50
N SER A 159 4.32 -11.13 -35.52
CA SER A 159 3.78 -10.55 -36.74
C SER A 159 4.80 -9.65 -37.45
N ARG A 160 5.51 -8.78 -36.72
CA ARG A 160 6.56 -7.93 -37.28
C ARG A 160 7.81 -8.73 -37.71
N ALA A 161 8.20 -9.75 -36.96
CA ALA A 161 9.33 -10.60 -37.29
C ALA A 161 9.11 -11.41 -38.58
N GLN A 162 7.90 -11.94 -38.78
CA GLN A 162 7.52 -12.62 -40.02
C GLN A 162 7.60 -11.68 -41.24
N ASN A 163 7.29 -10.40 -41.06
CA ASN A 163 7.44 -9.39 -42.10
C ASN A 163 8.90 -9.01 -42.40
N ILE A 164 9.84 -9.25 -41.47
CA ILE A 164 11.24 -8.79 -41.58
C ILE A 164 12.23 -9.95 -41.84
N GLN A 165 11.84 -11.22 -41.64
CA GLN A 165 12.64 -12.43 -41.87
C GLN A 165 14.09 -12.38 -41.32
N ARG A 166 14.34 -11.72 -40.18
CA ARG A 166 15.68 -11.67 -39.55
C ARG A 166 15.73 -12.49 -38.27
N SER A 167 16.52 -13.57 -38.26
CA SER A 167 16.71 -14.44 -37.09
C SER A 167 17.21 -13.70 -35.85
N GLU A 168 18.06 -12.68 -36.03
CA GLU A 168 18.60 -11.85 -34.95
C GLU A 168 17.52 -11.05 -34.20
N PHE A 169 16.47 -10.62 -34.91
CA PHE A 169 15.33 -9.93 -34.29
C PHE A 169 14.51 -10.88 -33.41
N VAL A 170 14.29 -12.11 -33.89
CA VAL A 170 13.57 -13.15 -33.12
C VAL A 170 14.32 -13.50 -31.82
N SER A 171 15.64 -13.68 -31.88
CA SER A 171 16.46 -13.97 -30.69
C SER A 171 16.43 -12.84 -29.65
N ARG A 172 16.47 -11.57 -30.08
CA ARG A 172 16.39 -10.41 -29.17
C ARG A 172 15.01 -10.31 -28.51
N VAL A 173 13.94 -10.59 -29.25
CA VAL A 173 12.58 -10.64 -28.71
C VAL A 173 12.45 -11.75 -27.67
N GLN A 174 12.97 -12.94 -27.95
CA GLN A 174 12.94 -14.07 -27.02
C GLN A 174 13.67 -13.74 -25.69
N PHE A 175 14.81 -13.06 -25.77
CA PHE A 175 15.58 -12.64 -24.61
C PHE A 175 14.84 -11.59 -23.75
N LEU A 176 14.16 -10.63 -24.39
CA LEU A 176 13.36 -9.63 -23.67
C LEU A 176 12.21 -10.28 -22.89
N ILE A 177 11.52 -11.27 -23.48
CA ILE A 177 10.47 -12.02 -22.79
C ILE A 177 11.02 -12.70 -21.52
N GLN A 178 12.19 -13.35 -21.61
CA GLN A 178 12.82 -13.98 -20.44
C GLN A 178 13.20 -12.99 -19.33
N MET A 179 13.68 -11.79 -19.69
CA MET A 179 14.00 -10.76 -18.69
C MET A 179 12.75 -10.22 -17.98
N VAL A 180 11.65 -10.14 -18.72
CA VAL A 180 10.34 -9.70 -18.22
C VAL A 180 9.80 -10.77 -17.25
N ASP A 181 9.80 -12.06 -17.58
CA ASP A 181 9.41 -13.13 -16.63
C ASP A 181 10.21 -13.09 -15.30
N LYS A 182 11.51 -12.73 -15.37
CA LYS A 182 12.37 -12.59 -14.18
C LYS A 182 11.98 -11.42 -13.28
N HIS A 183 11.40 -10.35 -13.83
CA HIS A 183 10.93 -9.20 -13.05
C HIS A 183 9.62 -9.48 -12.30
N GLU A 184 8.73 -10.32 -12.86
CA GLU A 184 7.49 -10.78 -12.20
C GLU A 184 7.80 -11.53 -10.90
N ILE A 185 8.84 -12.38 -10.93
CA ILE A 185 9.35 -13.10 -9.74
C ILE A 185 9.82 -12.13 -8.65
N ARG A 186 10.42 -10.99 -9.01
CA ARG A 186 10.92 -9.98 -8.05
C ARG A 186 9.80 -9.30 -7.29
N PHE A 187 8.66 -9.03 -7.92
CA PHE A 187 7.52 -8.45 -7.23
C PHE A 187 6.84 -9.46 -6.30
N HIS A 188 6.66 -10.70 -6.76
CA HIS A 188 6.17 -11.79 -5.91
C HIS A 188 7.08 -11.98 -4.68
N LEU A 189 8.40 -11.98 -4.87
CA LEU A 189 9.38 -12.00 -3.78
C LEU A 189 9.25 -10.78 -2.84
N PHE A 190 8.92 -9.60 -3.35
CA PHE A 190 8.70 -8.41 -2.52
C PHE A 190 7.47 -8.56 -1.64
N CYS A 191 6.32 -8.99 -2.19
CA CYS A 191 5.12 -9.25 -1.40
C CYS A 191 5.32 -10.37 -0.39
N ILE A 192 5.99 -11.46 -0.77
CA ILE A 192 6.32 -12.57 0.13
C ILE A 192 7.23 -12.09 1.26
N ARG A 193 8.29 -11.34 0.96
CA ARG A 193 9.17 -10.76 1.99
C ARG A 193 8.44 -9.81 2.93
N TYR A 194 7.50 -9.03 2.41
CA TYR A 194 6.67 -8.16 3.22
C TYR A 194 5.76 -8.96 4.17
N SER A 195 5.02 -9.96 3.66
CA SER A 195 4.18 -10.83 4.48
C SER A 195 5.00 -11.55 5.57
N ILE A 196 6.18 -12.06 5.20
CA ILE A 196 7.13 -12.67 6.15
C ILE A 196 7.60 -11.65 7.19
N ALA A 197 8.04 -10.45 6.78
CA ALA A 197 8.52 -9.44 7.72
C ALA A 197 7.43 -9.02 8.73
N LYS A 198 6.16 -8.97 8.30
CA LYS A 198 5.03 -8.67 9.17
C LYS A 198 4.75 -9.80 10.17
N GLU A 199 4.89 -11.06 9.78
CA GLU A 199 4.76 -12.20 10.70
C GLU A 199 5.91 -12.28 11.71
N PHE A 200 7.15 -12.00 11.30
CA PHE A 200 8.32 -12.06 12.18
C PHE A 200 8.39 -10.92 13.20
N ASN A 201 7.85 -9.74 12.89
CA ASN A 201 7.78 -8.62 13.83
C ASN A 201 6.65 -8.75 14.88
N ASN A 202 5.80 -9.79 14.77
CA ASN A 202 4.71 -10.08 15.72
C ASN A 202 5.04 -11.25 16.67
N LEU A 203 6.29 -11.73 16.72
CA LEU A 203 6.72 -12.75 17.68
C LEU A 203 7.22 -12.06 18.97
N PRO A 204 6.77 -12.51 20.15
CA PRO A 204 7.18 -11.96 21.44
C PRO A 204 8.66 -12.21 21.77
#